data_AF-A0A137NPP3-F1
#
_entry.id   AF-A0A137NPP3-F1
#
_cell.length_a   1.000
_cell.length_b   1.000
_cell.length_c   1.000
_cell.angle_alpha   90.00
_cell.angle_beta   90.00
_cell.angle_gamma   90.00
#
_symmetry.space_group_name_H-M   'P 1'
#
loop_
_entity.id
_entity.type
_entity.pdbx_description
1 polymer ?
#
loop_
_entity_poly.entity_id
_entity_poly.type
_entity_poly.pdbx_seq_one_letter_code
_entity_poly.pdbx_strand_id
1 'polypeptide(L)' 'YKCTLCPKEFYYKSSLSRHFLKHTGKKRFSCNVCKKSFNRKDSLNQHRKT' A
#
# COMPACT_ATOMS: atom_id res chain seq x y z
N TYR A 1 12.97 -10.22 -5.85
CA TYR A 1 12.22 -10.35 -4.58
C TYR A 1 10.87 -11.00 -4.85
N LYS A 2 10.68 -12.25 -4.41
CA LYS A 2 9.48 -13.05 -4.71
C LYS A 2 8.40 -12.88 -3.63
N CYS A 3 7.13 -12.79 -4.04
CA CYS A 3 6.02 -12.88 -3.10
C CYS A 3 5.78 -14.33 -2.71
N THR A 4 5.49 -14.58 -1.42
CA THR A 4 5.19 -15.92 -0.91
C THR A 4 3.70 -16.26 -0.98
N LEU A 5 2.85 -15.28 -1.27
CA LEU A 5 1.38 -15.42 -1.30
C LEU A 5 0.81 -15.42 -2.72
N CYS A 6 1.63 -15.15 -3.75
CA CYS A 6 1.24 -15.18 -5.16
C CYS A 6 2.50 -15.30 -6.05
N PRO A 7 2.36 -15.66 -7.34
CA PRO A 7 3.51 -15.87 -8.24
C PRO A 7 4.21 -14.57 -8.70
N LYS A 8 3.93 -13.42 -8.06
CA LYS A 8 4.52 -12.14 -8.47
C LYS A 8 5.93 -11.97 -7.92
N GLU A 9 6.79 -11.47 -8.79
CA GLU A 9 8.17 -11.13 -8.47
C GLU A 9 8.41 -9.64 -8.71
N PHE A 10 9.29 -9.05 -7.89
CA PHE A 10 9.63 -7.64 -7.94
C PHE A 10 11.13 -7.45 -7.96
N TYR A 11 11.60 -6.48 -8.74
CA TYR A 11 13.02 -6.10 -8.78
C TYR A 11 13.52 -5.50 -7.46
N TYR A 12 12.67 -4.73 -6.76
CA TYR A 12 13.05 -4.04 -5.52
C TYR A 12 12.32 -4.60 -4.29
N LYS A 13 13.01 -4.67 -3.14
CA LYS A 13 12.42 -5.08 -1.85
C LYS A 13 11.26 -4.18 -1.45
N SER A 14 11.41 -2.88 -1.63
CA SER A 14 10.37 -1.87 -1.36
C SER A 14 9.09 -2.13 -2.16
N SER A 15 9.22 -2.54 -3.42
CA SER A 15 8.08 -2.94 -4.26
C SER A 15 7.39 -4.19 -3.74
N LEU A 16 8.14 -5.21 -3.31
CA LEU A 16 7.58 -6.40 -2.66
C LEU A 16 6.89 -6.05 -1.33
N SER A 17 7.54 -5.28 -0.45
CA SER A 17 6.96 -4.86 0.83
C SER A 17 5.68 -4.04 0.68
N ARG A 18 5.60 -3.19 -0.36
CA ARG A 18 4.37 -2.47 -0.72
C ARG A 18 3.30 -3.43 -1.25
N HIS A 19 3.69 -4.39 -2.08
CA HIS A 19 2.78 -5.40 -2.60
C HIS A 19 2.16 -6.27 -1.49
N PHE A 20 2.93 -6.64 -0.46
CA PHE A 20 2.42 -7.38 0.71
C PHE A 20 1.28 -6.68 1.46
N LEU A 21 1.16 -5.34 1.35
CA LEU A 21 0.01 -4.62 1.91
C LEU A 21 -1.30 -4.94 1.21
N LYS A 22 -1.25 -5.37 -0.05
CA LYS A 22 -2.44 -5.81 -0.77
C LYS A 22 -2.97 -7.12 -0.21
N HIS A 23 -2.07 -8.03 0.17
CA HIS A 23 -2.45 -9.31 0.77
C HIS A 23 -2.96 -9.15 2.21
N THR A 24 -2.25 -8.35 3.02
CA THR A 24 -2.59 -8.19 4.45
C THR A 24 -3.73 -7.21 4.69
N GLY A 25 -4.19 -6.48 3.67
CA GLY A 25 -5.17 -5.41 3.82
C GLY A 25 -4.70 -4.25 4.71
N LYS A 26 -3.43 -4.25 5.15
CA LYS A 26 -2.90 -3.24 6.06
C LYS A 26 -2.88 -1.88 5.37
N LYS A 27 -3.81 -1.02 5.78
CA LYS A 27 -3.89 0.38 5.34
C LYS A 27 -3.22 1.25 6.40
N ARG A 28 -1.95 1.58 6.16
CA ARG A 28 -1.09 2.30 7.10
C ARG A 28 -1.38 3.81 7.16
N PHE A 29 -2.07 4.34 6.15
CA PHE A 29 -2.24 5.78 5.97
C PHE A 29 -3.72 6.13 6.04
N SER A 30 -4.16 6.75 7.12
CA SER A 30 -5.55 7.19 7.31
C SER A 30 -5.69 8.69 7.04
N CYS A 31 -6.80 9.08 6.40
CA CYS A 31 -7.21 10.47 6.33
C CYS A 31 -7.82 10.88 7.67
N ASN A 32 -7.33 11.95 8.29
CA ASN A 32 -7.82 12.38 9.59
C ASN A 32 -9.23 13.00 9.52
N VAL A 33 -9.65 13.48 8.35
CA VAL A 33 -10.95 14.12 8.10
C VAL A 33 -12.04 13.06 7.86
N CYS A 34 -11.91 12.26 6.81
CA CYS A 34 -12.95 11.29 6.42
C CYS A 34 -12.70 9.86 6.93
N LYS A 35 -11.62 9.63 7.69
CA LYS A 35 -11.18 8.32 8.23
C LYS A 35 -10.93 7.22 7.18
N LYS A 36 -10.99 7.53 5.87
CA LYS A 36 -10.61 6.59 4.81
C LYS A 36 -9.15 6.19 4.96
N SER A 37 -8.90 4.90 4.82
CA SER A 37 -7.58 4.31 5.00
C SER A 37 -7.00 3.82 3.67
N PHE A 38 -5.72 4.06 3.45
CA PHE A 38 -4.96 3.81 2.24
C PHE A 38 -3.73 2.96 2.54
N ASN A 39 -3.34 2.11 1.58
CA ASN A 39 -2.11 1.32 1.66
C ASN A 39 -0.87 2.11 1.22
N ARG A 40 -1.05 3.32 0.69
CA ARG A 40 -0.01 4.13 0.06
C ARG A 40 -0.14 5.61 0.46
N LYS A 41 1.00 6.23 0.76
CA LYS A 41 1.08 7.66 1.14
C LYS A 41 0.71 8.58 -0.02
N ASP A 42 1.14 8.24 -1.23
CA ASP A 42 0.80 8.98 -2.45
C ASP A 42 -0.70 8.97 -2.72
N SER A 43 -1.37 7.83 -2.50
CA SER A 43 -2.83 7.74 -2.61
C SER A 43 -3.55 8.59 -1.55
N LEU A 44 -3.08 8.60 -0.30
CA LEU A 44 -3.61 9.51 0.73
C LEU A 44 -3.40 10.97 0.34
N ASN A 45 -2.21 11.33 -0.15
CA ASN A 45 -1.89 12.70 -0.55
C ASN A 45 -2.75 13.17 -1.72
N GLN A 46 -2.96 12.32 -2.73
CA GLN A 46 -3.87 12.61 -3.84
C GLN A 46 -5.30 12.82 -3.33
N HIS A 47 -5.77 11.93 -2.45
CA HIS A 47 -7.08 12.05 -1.83
C HIS A 47 -7.24 13.37 -1.05
N ARG A 48 -6.21 13.83 -0.33
CA ARG A 48 -6.25 15.08 0.44
C ARG A 48 -6.19 16.35 -0.42
N LYS A 49 -5.74 16.24 -1.67
CA LYS A 49 -5.71 17.35 -2.63
C LYS A 49 -7.02 17.51 -3.39
N THR A 50 -7.95 16.56 -3.22
CA THR A 50 -9.32 16.63 -3.74
C THR A 50 -10.22 17.20 -2.66
#